data_AF-A0A816XVJ8-F1
#
_entry.id   AF-A0A816XVJ8-F1
#
_cell.length_a   1.000
_cell.length_b   1.000
_cell.length_c   1.000
_cell.angle_alpha   90.00
_cell.angle_beta   90.00
_cell.angle_gamma   90.00
#
_symmetry.space_group_name_H-M   'P 1'
#
loop_
_entity.id
_entity.type
_entity.pdbx_description
1 polymer ?
#
loop_
_entity_poly.entity_id
_entity_poly.type
_entity_poly.pdbx_seq_one_letter_code
_entity_poly.pdbx_strand_id
1 'polypeptide(L)'
;MDSVGKDLREITHLHDVVEYLFVYIGLTVLVIGTIGNLINVISFARLAGLKTLTRSLFLLASLIASQLVLTTGLLTRVIRDFSRADPVNQSVDLSKARWMLRTTSDAVSLR
;
A
#
# COMPACT_ATOMS: atom_id res chain seq x y z
N MET A 1 8.88 -13.35 39.64
CA MET A 1 8.52 -12.00 39.16
C MET A 1 9.52 -11.45 38.15
N ASP A 2 10.80 -11.86 38.19
CA ASP A 2 11.82 -11.40 37.22
C ASP A 2 11.70 -11.99 35.80
N SER A 3 11.09 -13.18 35.63
CA SER A 3 10.87 -13.78 34.31
C SER A 3 9.78 -13.05 33.52
N VAL A 4 8.64 -12.77 34.15
CA VAL A 4 7.50 -12.06 33.54
C VAL A 4 7.91 -10.65 33.07
N GLY A 5 8.77 -9.95 33.84
CA GLY A 5 9.30 -8.65 33.45
C GLY A 5 10.34 -8.69 32.32
N LYS A 6 11.00 -9.84 32.09
CA LYS A 6 11.88 -10.04 30.93
C LYS A 6 11.08 -10.35 29.67
N ASP A 7 10.10 -11.24 29.76
CA ASP A 7 9.23 -11.62 28.65
C ASP A 7 8.45 -10.41 28.10
N LEU A 8 7.92 -9.55 28.98
CA LEU A 8 7.20 -8.34 28.57
C LEU A 8 8.10 -7.34 27.82
N ARG A 9 9.36 -7.20 28.22
CA ARG A 9 10.33 -6.34 27.54
C ARG A 9 10.72 -6.89 26.17
N GLU A 10 10.92 -8.20 26.06
CA GLU A 10 11.21 -8.85 24.77
C GLU A 10 10.03 -8.71 23.79
N ILE A 11 8.79 -8.91 24.26
CA ILE A 11 7.59 -8.73 23.42
C ILE A 11 7.47 -7.28 22.94
N THR A 12 7.71 -6.31 23.82
CA THR A 12 7.63 -4.87 23.48
C THR A 12 8.71 -4.50 22.47
N HIS A 13 9.96 -4.95 22.69
CA HIS A 13 11.05 -4.72 21.76
C HIS A 13 10.81 -5.36 20.38
N LEU A 14 10.26 -6.59 20.35
CA LEU A 14 9.94 -7.26 19.09
C LEU A 14 8.83 -6.51 18.34
N HIS A 15 7.81 -6.03 19.04
CA HIS A 15 6.75 -5.21 18.45
C HIS A 15 7.32 -3.94 17.80
N ASP A 16 8.18 -3.21 18.53
CA ASP A 16 8.81 -1.98 18.01
C ASP A 16 9.65 -2.27 16.76
N VAL A 17 10.46 -3.33 16.77
CA VAL A 17 11.29 -3.72 15.61
C VAL A 17 10.41 -4.05 14.40
N VAL A 18 9.31 -4.79 14.59
CA VAL A 18 8.38 -5.12 13.50
C VAL A 18 7.72 -3.87 12.95
N GLU A 19 7.31 -2.94 13.80
CA GLU A 19 6.70 -1.66 13.38
C GLU A 19 7.67 -0.83 12.54
N TYR A 20 8.92 -0.67 13.00
CA TYR A 20 9.96 0.00 12.22
C TYR A 20 10.21 -0.68 10.86
N LEU A 21 10.37 -2.01 10.85
CA LEU A 21 10.61 -2.76 9.63
C LEU A 21 9.47 -2.57 8.63
N PHE A 22 8.22 -2.61 9.11
CA PHE A 22 7.03 -2.44 8.28
C PHE A 22 6.99 -1.05 7.64
N VAL A 23 7.35 -0.01 8.39
CA VAL A 23 7.41 1.37 7.89
C VAL A 23 8.48 1.52 6.81
N TYR A 24 9.71 1.04 7.04
CA TYR A 24 10.82 1.19 6.08
C TYR A 24 10.58 0.39 4.80
N ILE A 25 10.10 -0.85 4.92
CA ILE A 25 9.73 -1.66 3.76
C ILE A 25 8.56 -1.00 3.02
N GLY A 26 7.54 -0.55 3.75
CA GLY A 26 6.39 0.13 3.19
C GLY A 26 6.76 1.40 2.41
N LEU A 27 7.63 2.24 2.96
CA LEU A 27 8.17 3.42 2.26
C LEU A 27 8.94 3.05 1.00
N THR A 28 9.79 2.02 1.07
CA THR A 28 10.58 1.57 -0.08
C THR A 28 9.69 1.08 -1.21
N VAL A 29 8.70 0.25 -0.89
CA VAL A 29 7.69 -0.24 -1.85
C VAL A 29 6.87 0.91 -2.43
N LEU A 30 6.50 1.89 -1.60
CA LEU A 30 5.75 3.06 -2.05
C LEU A 30 6.55 3.89 -3.07
N VAL A 31 7.82 4.18 -2.79
CA VAL A 31 8.69 4.98 -3.66
C VAL A 31 8.95 4.26 -4.98
N ILE A 32 9.44 3.01 -4.91
CA ILE A 32 9.76 2.22 -6.11
C ILE A 32 8.51 1.95 -6.94
N GLY A 33 7.40 1.59 -6.29
CA GLY A 33 6.12 1.32 -6.95
C GLY A 33 5.56 2.55 -7.65
N THR A 34 5.60 3.72 -7.02
CA THR A 34 5.12 4.98 -7.62
C THR A 34 5.98 5.39 -8.82
N ILE A 35 7.31 5.27 -8.71
CA ILE A 35 8.22 5.56 -9.83
C ILE A 35 7.97 4.59 -11.00
N GLY A 36 7.83 3.29 -10.72
CA GLY A 36 7.54 2.27 -11.73
C GLY A 36 6.22 2.54 -12.45
N ASN A 37 5.15 2.86 -11.70
CA ASN A 37 3.86 3.22 -12.28
C ASN A 37 3.95 4.49 -13.14
N LEU A 38 4.71 5.50 -12.71
CA LEU A 38 4.91 6.73 -13.49
C LEU A 38 5.60 6.45 -14.84
N ILE A 39 6.67 5.64 -14.84
CA ILE A 39 7.37 5.23 -16.06
C ILE A 39 6.40 4.51 -17.02
N ASN A 40 5.53 3.65 -16.49
CA ASN A 40 4.55 2.93 -17.29
C ASN A 40 3.50 3.86 -17.90
N VAL A 41 3.01 4.85 -17.15
CA VAL A 41 2.08 5.87 -17.66
C VAL A 41 2.72 6.70 -18.77
N ILE A 42 3.96 7.16 -18.57
CA ILE A 42 4.71 7.91 -19.59
C ILE A 42 4.88 7.07 -20.87
N SER A 43 5.22 5.80 -20.72
CA SER A 43 5.39 4.86 -21.83
C SER A 43 4.08 4.69 -22.61
N PHE A 44 2.96 4.47 -21.91
CA PHE A 44 1.64 4.36 -22.52
C PHE A 44 1.19 5.66 -23.22
N ALA A 45 1.48 6.81 -22.62
CA ALA A 45 1.14 8.11 -23.19
C ALA A 45 1.87 8.39 -24.51
N ARG A 46 3.15 8.01 -24.59
CA ARG A 46 4.05 8.30 -25.74
C ARG A 46 3.91 7.31 -26.89
N LEU A 47 3.67 6.03 -26.62
CA LEU A 47 3.60 5.00 -27.66
C LEU A 47 2.18 4.87 -28.20
N ALA A 48 1.89 5.53 -29.32
CA ALA A 48 0.57 5.48 -29.97
C ALA A 48 0.11 4.03 -30.28
N GLY A 49 1.05 3.13 -30.60
CA GLY A 49 0.77 1.72 -30.85
C GLY A 49 0.29 0.93 -29.62
N LEU A 50 0.55 1.41 -28.40
CA LEU A 50 0.00 0.80 -27.19
C LEU A 50 -1.47 1.17 -26.99
N LYS A 51 -1.98 2.25 -27.59
CA LYS A 51 -3.35 2.71 -27.35
C LYS A 51 -4.40 1.89 -28.11
N THR A 52 -3.99 1.18 -29.16
CA THR A 52 -4.88 0.38 -30.02
C THR A 52 -4.97 -1.09 -29.59
N LEU A 53 -4.07 -1.54 -28.70
CA LEU A 53 -4.01 -2.92 -28.23
C LEU A 53 -4.84 -3.09 -26.95
N THR A 54 -5.84 -3.98 -26.97
CA THR A 54 -6.67 -4.31 -25.80
C THR A 54 -5.84 -4.73 -24.57
N ARG A 55 -4.73 -5.47 -24.80
CA ARG A 55 -3.81 -5.88 -23.74
C ARG A 55 -3.16 -4.69 -23.03
N SER A 56 -2.89 -3.62 -23.76
CA SER A 56 -2.26 -2.42 -23.22
C SER A 56 -3.25 -1.58 -22.41
N LEU A 57 -4.54 -1.57 -22.78
CA LEU A 57 -5.61 -1.00 -21.93
C LEU A 57 -5.77 -1.79 -20.63
N PHE A 58 -5.69 -3.13 -20.68
CA PHE A 58 -5.69 -3.97 -19.48
C PHE A 58 -4.49 -3.66 -18.57
N LEU A 59 -3.30 -3.49 -19.15
CA LEU A 59 -2.11 -3.06 -18.40
C LEU A 59 -2.31 -1.68 -17.78
N LEU A 60 -2.88 -0.72 -18.51
CA LEU A 60 -3.20 0.61 -17.97
C LEU A 60 -4.16 0.54 -16.77
N ALA A 61 -5.24 -0.24 -16.87
CA ALA A 61 -6.18 -0.44 -15.76
C ALA A 61 -5.48 -1.08 -14.55
N SER A 62 -4.61 -2.07 -14.79
CA SER A 62 -3.83 -2.73 -13.74
C SER A 62 -2.86 -1.76 -13.05
N LEU A 63 -2.27 -0.82 -13.81
CA LEU A 63 -1.40 0.23 -13.27
C LEU A 63 -2.18 1.23 -12.40
N ILE A 64 -3.36 1.67 -12.85
CA ILE A 64 -4.22 2.55 -12.07
C ILE A 64 -4.64 1.86 -10.76
N ALA A 65 -5.04 0.59 -10.83
CA ALA A 65 -5.38 -0.20 -9.65
C ALA A 65 -4.19 -0.35 -8.69
N SER A 66 -3.00 -0.67 -9.21
CA SER A 66 -1.76 -0.72 -8.43
C SER A 66 -1.46 0.61 -7.72
N GLN A 67 -1.59 1.74 -8.43
CA GLN A 67 -1.37 3.06 -7.83
C GLN A 67 -2.40 3.40 -6.75
N LEU A 68 -3.66 2.96 -6.93
CA LEU A 68 -4.69 3.13 -5.91
C LEU A 68 -4.35 2.34 -4.64
N VAL A 69 -3.87 1.10 -4.77
CA VAL A 69 -3.41 0.28 -3.63
C VAL A 69 -2.24 0.94 -2.90
N LEU A 70 -1.26 1.45 -3.64
CA LEU A 70 -0.10 2.12 -3.04
C LEU A 70 -0.52 3.38 -2.26
N THR A 71 -1.39 4.20 -2.82
CA THR A 71 -1.77 5.50 -2.22
C THR A 71 -2.80 5.37 -1.11
N THR A 72 -3.86 4.58 -1.30
CA THR A 72 -4.96 4.49 -0.31
C THR A 72 -4.75 3.35 0.69
N GLY A 73 -3.99 2.31 0.33
CA GLY A 73 -3.64 1.20 1.22
C GLY A 73 -2.33 1.44 1.97
N LEU A 74 -1.20 1.48 1.24
CA LEU A 74 0.12 1.47 1.83
C LEU A 74 0.51 2.83 2.45
N LEU A 75 0.33 3.93 1.72
CA LEU A 75 0.66 5.27 2.21
C LEU A 75 -0.15 5.67 3.44
N THR A 76 -1.47 5.38 3.48
CA THR A 76 -2.29 5.67 4.68
C THR A 76 -1.80 4.90 5.91
N ARG A 77 -1.31 3.67 5.72
CA ARG A 77 -0.74 2.85 6.79
C ARG A 77 0.60 3.40 7.27
N VAL A 78 1.49 3.78 6.35
CA VAL A 78 2.75 4.45 6.68
C VAL A 78 2.50 5.76 7.43
N ILE A 79 1.57 6.60 6.99
CA ILE A 79 1.21 7.84 7.67
C ILE A 79 0.70 7.56 9.09
N ARG A 80 -0.17 6.56 9.25
CA ARG A 80 -0.68 6.18 10.58
C ARG A 80 0.45 5.78 11.51
N ASP A 81 1.40 4.98 11.03
CA ASP A 81 2.50 4.49 11.86
C ASP A 81 3.50 5.64 12.20
N PHE A 82 3.67 6.64 11.33
CA PHE A 82 4.46 7.85 11.63
C PHE A 82 3.76 8.88 12.54
N SER A 83 2.49 9.18 12.26
CA SER A 83 1.75 10.28 12.90
C SER A 83 0.92 9.84 14.11
N ARG A 84 0.79 8.52 14.33
CA ARG A 84 -0.12 7.87 15.29
C ARG A 84 -1.60 8.24 15.10
N ALA A 85 -1.94 8.90 13.97
CA ALA A 85 -3.30 9.25 13.60
C ALA A 85 -3.65 8.51 12.30
N ASP A 86 -4.77 7.78 12.29
CA ASP A 86 -5.21 7.10 11.07
C ASP A 86 -5.92 8.11 10.14
N PRO A 87 -5.33 8.46 8.98
CA PRO A 87 -5.94 9.40 8.05
C PRO A 87 -7.29 8.88 7.50
N VAL A 88 -7.52 7.57 7.55
CA VAL A 88 -8.79 6.96 7.16
C VAL A 88 -9.95 7.42 8.07
N ASN A 89 -9.68 7.65 9.35
CA ASN A 89 -10.70 8.11 10.30
C ASN A 89 -11.03 9.60 10.13
N GLN A 90 -10.21 10.34 9.39
CA GLN A 90 -10.38 11.78 9.14
C GLN A 90 -11.08 12.06 7.80
N SER A 91 -11.20 11.05 6.93
CA SER A 91 -11.80 11.21 5.60
C SER A 91 -12.71 10.03 5.24
N VAL A 92 -13.98 10.34 4.97
CA VAL A 92 -14.99 9.36 4.52
C VAL A 92 -14.57 8.72 3.19
N ASP A 93 -13.92 9.47 2.31
CA ASP A 93 -13.50 8.96 0.99
C ASP A 93 -12.35 7.97 1.13
N LEU A 94 -11.37 8.24 2.00
CA LEU A 94 -10.30 7.28 2.31
C LEU A 94 -10.85 6.01 2.99
N SER A 95 -11.87 6.17 3.86
CA SER A 95 -12.59 5.04 4.45
C SER A 95 -13.26 4.16 3.41
N LYS A 96 -14.01 4.75 2.48
CA LYS A 96 -14.64 4.00 1.38
C LYS A 96 -13.61 3.33 0.47
N ALA A 97 -12.53 4.03 0.12
CA ALA A 97 -11.47 3.50 -0.72
C ALA A 97 -10.78 2.28 -0.06
N ARG A 98 -10.43 2.38 1.23
CA ARG A 98 -9.84 1.25 1.98
C ARG A 98 -10.79 0.06 2.05
N TRP A 99 -12.09 0.30 2.28
CA TRP A 99 -13.09 -0.77 2.30
C TRP A 99 -13.18 -1.47 0.94
N MET A 100 -13.27 -0.70 -0.15
CA MET A 100 -13.30 -1.24 -1.52
C MET A 100 -12.07 -2.09 -1.84
N LEU A 101 -10.87 -1.60 -1.51
CA LEU A 101 -9.62 -2.34 -1.70
C LEU A 101 -9.63 -3.67 -0.93
N ARG A 102 -10.11 -3.66 0.31
CA ARG A 102 -10.20 -4.88 1.13
C ARG A 102 -11.16 -5.88 0.51
N THR A 103 -12.38 -5.45 0.15
CA THR A 103 -13.38 -6.34 -0.46
C THR A 103 -12.94 -6.89 -1.82
N THR A 104 -12.24 -6.09 -2.63
CA THR A 104 -11.74 -6.56 -3.94
C THR A 104 -10.56 -7.49 -3.78
N SER A 105 -9.64 -7.21 -2.84
CA SER A 105 -8.54 -8.12 -2.51
C SER A 105 -9.07 -9.45 -1.98
N ASP A 106 -10.07 -9.42 -1.10
CA ASP A 106 -10.70 -10.62 -0.54
C ASP A 106 -11.48 -11.41 -1.61
N ALA A 107 -12.13 -10.73 -2.56
CA ALA A 107 -12.83 -11.36 -3.68
C ALA A 107 -11.88 -12.02 -4.70
N VAL A 108 -10.66 -11.49 -4.85
CA VAL A 108 -9.63 -12.07 -5.74
C VAL A 108 -8.81 -13.16 -5.03
N SER A 109 -8.73 -13.10 -3.71
CA SER A 109 -8.25 -14.17 -2.84
C SER A 109 -9.29 -15.29 -2.78
N LEU A 110 -9.41 -16.08 -3.85
CA LEU A 110 -10.18 -17.32 -3.89
C LEU A 110 -9.70 -18.27 -2.78
N ARG A 111 -10.40 -18.23 -1.65
CA ARG A 111 -10.65 -19.38 -0.80
C ARG A 111 -11.98 -19.99 -1.20
#